data_AF-A0A2G6C3S7-F1
#
_entry.id   AF-A0A2G6C3S7-F1
#
_cell.length_a   1.000
_cell.length_b   1.000
_cell.length_c   1.000
_cell.angle_alpha   90.00
_cell.angle_beta   90.00
_cell.angle_gamma   90.00
#
_symmetry.space_group_name_H-M   'P 1'
#
loop_
_entity.id
_entity.type
_entity.pdbx_description
1 polymer ?
#
loop_
_entity_poly.entity_id
_entity_poly.type
_entity_poly.pdbx_seq_one_letter_code
_entity_poly.pdbx_strand_id
1 'polypeptide(L)'
;MIVLLLSINTVLVGLSSLFILLRLRNHASSTYIVQYRSNRGLNAFENGGAIVFIEFVAFMVFVLVFHYVLSRRVYHIRRRFATTILALGTLLIVLSAVVSNALLSV
;
A
#
# COMPACT_ATOMS: atom_id res chain seq x y z
N MET A 1 0.95 13.20 -20.49
CA MET A 1 0.72 11.88 -19.85
C MET A 1 1.41 11.70 -18.50
N ILE A 2 2.67 12.11 -18.32
CA ILE A 2 3.37 11.91 -17.02
C ILE A 2 2.68 12.60 -15.84
N VAL A 3 2.22 13.85 -15.99
CA VAL A 3 1.51 14.57 -14.92
C VAL A 3 0.18 13.90 -14.58
N LEU A 4 -0.55 13.43 -15.59
CA LEU A 4 -1.81 12.68 -15.41
C LEU A 4 -1.58 11.41 -14.59
N LEU A 5 -0.57 10.60 -14.94
CA LEU A 5 -0.24 9.37 -14.20
C LEU A 5 0.20 9.67 -12.77
N LEU A 6 0.88 10.80 -12.55
CA LEU A 6 1.28 11.21 -11.21
C LEU A 6 0.07 11.64 -10.37
N SER A 7 -0.85 12.40 -10.95
CA SER A 7 -2.12 12.77 -10.30
C SER A 7 -2.96 11.54 -9.95
N ILE A 8 -3.02 10.55 -10.84
CA ILE A 8 -3.72 9.28 -10.55
C ILE A 8 -3.06 8.58 -9.37
N ASN A 9 -1.73 8.42 -9.37
CA ASN A 9 -1.01 7.74 -8.29
C ASN A 9 -1.15 8.45 -6.93
N THR A 10 -1.10 9.78 -6.91
CA THR A 10 -1.29 10.57 -5.68
C THR A 10 -2.71 10.41 -5.13
N VAL A 11 -3.73 10.49 -5.98
CA VAL A 11 -5.13 10.24 -5.58
C VAL A 11 -5.31 8.81 -5.09
N LEU A 12 -4.70 7.82 -5.77
CA LEU A 12 -4.79 6.42 -5.40
C LEU A 12 -4.22 6.16 -4.00
N VAL A 13 -3.02 6.68 -3.70
CA VAL A 13 -2.42 6.56 -2.37
C VAL A 13 -3.28 7.25 -1.31
N GLY A 14 -3.81 8.44 -1.61
CA GLY A 14 -4.71 9.15 -0.70
C GLY A 14 -5.96 8.34 -0.37
N LEU A 15 -6.64 7.83 -1.39
CA LEU A 15 -7.85 7.02 -1.23
C LEU A 15 -7.57 5.69 -0.53
N SER A 16 -6.52 4.96 -0.93
CA SER A 16 -6.15 3.69 -0.31
C SER A 16 -5.77 3.87 1.16
N SER A 17 -5.01 4.92 1.49
CA SER A 17 -4.63 5.22 2.87
C SER A 17 -5.85 5.57 3.72
N LEU A 18 -6.73 6.44 3.21
CA LEU A 18 -7.97 6.79 3.89
C LEU A 18 -8.86 5.56 4.11
N PHE A 19 -8.98 4.70 3.10
CA PHE A 19 -9.75 3.46 3.18
C PHE A 19 -9.22 2.52 4.27
N ILE A 20 -7.89 2.30 4.31
CA ILE A 20 -7.24 1.50 5.36
C ILE A 20 -7.52 2.07 6.75
N LEU A 21 -7.33 3.39 6.93
CA LEU A 21 -7.55 4.06 8.21
C LEU A 21 -9.01 4.00 8.68
N LEU A 22 -9.97 4.24 7.78
CA LEU A 22 -11.40 4.16 8.08
C LEU A 22 -11.80 2.73 8.48
N ARG A 23 -11.29 1.73 7.76
CA ARG A 23 -11.60 0.33 8.01
C ARG A 23 -10.99 -0.17 9.32
N LEU A 24 -9.77 0.29 9.64
CA LEU A 24 -9.11 0.04 10.92
C LEU A 24 -9.88 0.65 12.10
N ARG A 25 -10.37 1.88 11.97
CA ARG A 25 -11.20 2.54 12.99
C ARG A 25 -12.49 1.76 13.26
N ASN A 26 -13.13 1.25 12.21
CA ASN A 26 -14.38 0.49 12.33
C ASN A 26 -14.21 -0.88 13.01
N HIS A 27 -12.98 -1.37 13.15
CA HIS A 27 -12.65 -2.68 13.70
C HIS A 27 -11.70 -2.59 14.91
N ALA A 28 -11.58 -1.41 15.54
CA ALA A 28 -10.64 -1.16 16.63
C ALA A 28 -10.83 -2.05 17.88
N SER A 29 -11.93 -2.82 17.98
CA SER A 29 -12.19 -3.81 19.03
C SER A 29 -11.89 -5.26 18.63
N SER A 30 -11.47 -5.50 17.38
CA SER A 30 -11.21 -6.83 16.81
C SER A 30 -9.71 -7.06 16.70
N THR A 31 -9.20 -8.07 17.40
CA THR A 31 -7.84 -8.58 17.22
C THR A 31 -7.72 -9.25 15.85
N TYR A 32 -6.92 -8.66 14.96
CA TYR A 32 -6.70 -9.20 13.61
C TYR A 32 -5.72 -10.36 13.61
N ILE A 33 -6.09 -11.48 13.00
CA ILE A 33 -5.22 -12.64 12.85
C ILE A 33 -4.17 -12.33 11.76
N VAL A 34 -2.93 -12.08 12.17
CA VAL A 34 -1.85 -11.68 11.25
C VAL A 34 -1.00 -12.87 10.80
N GLN A 35 -0.90 -13.94 11.59
CA GLN A 35 -0.20 -15.17 11.19
C GLN A 35 -0.86 -16.41 11.81
N TYR A 36 -1.00 -17.47 11.00
CA TYR A 36 -1.22 -18.84 11.49
C TYR A 36 0.13 -19.55 11.57
N ARG A 37 0.59 -19.85 12.79
CA ARG A 37 1.83 -20.61 13.01
C ARG A 37 1.53 -22.06 13.38
N SER A 38 1.52 -22.97 12.41
CA SER A 38 1.26 -24.40 12.63
C SER A 38 2.14 -25.07 13.72
N ASN A 39 3.28 -24.47 14.07
CA ASN A 39 4.21 -24.97 15.07
C ASN A 39 3.84 -24.67 16.56
N ARG A 40 2.72 -23.99 16.86
CA ARG A 40 2.31 -23.65 18.25
C ARG A 40 0.99 -24.29 18.75
N GLY A 41 0.42 -25.26 18.05
CA GLY A 41 -0.81 -25.96 18.48
C GLY A 41 -2.09 -25.13 18.33
N LEU A 42 -3.20 -25.59 18.96
CA LEU A 42 -4.60 -25.15 18.77
C LEU A 42 -4.90 -23.64 18.92
N ASN A 43 -3.93 -22.83 19.36
CA ASN A 43 -4.08 -21.40 19.62
C ASN A 43 -2.97 -20.55 18.96
N ALA A 44 -2.60 -20.88 17.73
CA ALA A 44 -1.47 -20.28 17.01
C ALA A 44 -1.84 -19.09 16.11
N PHE A 45 -2.88 -18.35 16.48
CA PHE A 45 -3.24 -17.10 15.84
C PHE A 45 -2.54 -15.96 16.57
N GLU A 46 -1.53 -15.36 15.95
CA GLU A 46 -0.95 -14.13 16.48
C GLU A 46 -1.82 -12.95 16.05
N ASN A 47 -2.36 -12.25 17.03
CA ASN A 47 -3.13 -11.04 16.82
C ASN A 47 -2.15 -9.92 16.47
N GLY A 48 -2.04 -9.56 15.19
CA GLY A 48 -1.20 -8.43 14.80
C GLY A 48 -1.93 -7.12 15.06
N GLY A 49 -1.25 -6.22 15.74
CA GLY A 49 -1.81 -4.92 16.09
C GLY A 49 -2.05 -4.02 14.89
N ALA A 50 -2.85 -2.98 15.10
CA ALA A 50 -3.13 -1.90 14.16
C ALA A 50 -1.88 -1.26 13.52
N ILE A 51 -0.70 -1.47 14.12
CA ILE A 51 0.60 -1.02 13.64
C ILE A 51 0.93 -1.53 12.22
N VAL A 52 0.56 -2.77 11.88
CA VAL A 52 0.86 -3.38 10.57
C VAL A 52 0.15 -2.63 9.44
N PHE A 53 -1.06 -2.13 9.70
CA PHE A 53 -1.81 -1.34 8.72
C PHE A 53 -1.24 0.08 8.56
N ILE A 54 -0.65 0.64 9.61
CA ILE A 54 0.07 1.91 9.54
C ILE A 54 1.35 1.75 8.70
N GLU A 55 2.06 0.62 8.83
CA GLU A 55 3.22 0.29 7.99
C GLU A 55 2.85 0.15 6.51
N PHE A 56 1.68 -0.42 6.19
CA PHE A 56 1.16 -0.46 4.83
C PHE A 56 0.89 0.93 4.24
N VAL A 57 0.32 1.84 5.02
CA VAL A 57 0.13 3.24 4.61
C VAL A 57 1.48 3.93 4.38
N ALA A 58 2.42 3.76 5.30
CA ALA A 58 3.77 4.31 5.17
C ALA A 58 4.46 3.78 3.90
N PHE A 59 4.33 2.48 3.61
CA PHE A 59 4.87 1.85 2.41
C PHE A 59 4.29 2.46 1.14
N MET A 60 2.97 2.65 1.04
CA MET A 60 2.33 3.29 -0.12
C MET A 60 2.85 4.71 -0.36
N VAL A 61 3.01 5.50 0.70
CA VAL A 61 3.57 6.86 0.62
C VAL A 61 5.03 6.79 0.15
N PHE A 62 5.82 5.86 0.67
CA PHE A 62 7.21 5.68 0.29
C PHE A 62 7.36 5.30 -1.19
N VAL A 63 6.54 4.36 -1.67
CA VAL A 63 6.48 3.95 -3.07
C VAL A 63 6.17 5.15 -3.96
N LEU A 64 5.20 6.00 -3.59
CA LEU A 64 4.85 7.20 -4.34
C LEU A 64 6.03 8.19 -4.42
N VAL A 65 6.69 8.47 -3.29
CA VAL A 65 7.84 9.38 -3.24
C VAL A 65 8.99 8.87 -4.10
N PHE A 66 9.32 7.58 -3.98
CA PHE A 66 10.38 6.96 -4.79
C PHE A 66 10.07 7.05 -6.29
N HIS A 67 8.85 6.68 -6.69
CA HIS A 67 8.45 6.74 -8.10
C HIS A 67 8.35 8.18 -8.61
N TYR A 68 8.01 9.16 -7.77
CA TYR A 68 8.04 10.57 -8.12
C TYR A 68 9.48 11.07 -8.39
N VAL A 69 10.40 10.82 -7.45
CA VAL A 69 11.81 11.22 -7.58
C VAL A 69 12.46 10.53 -8.79
N LEU A 70 12.23 9.23 -8.93
CA LEU A 70 12.78 8.43 -10.01
C LEU A 70 12.20 8.85 -11.37
N SER A 71 10.90 9.12 -11.44
CA SER A 71 10.25 9.68 -12.63
C SER A 71 10.86 11.01 -13.03
N ARG A 72 11.07 11.95 -12.08
CA ARG A 72 11.74 13.24 -12.37
C ARG A 72 13.15 13.07 -12.92
N ARG A 73 13.97 12.19 -12.32
CA ARG A 73 15.34 11.94 -12.82
C ARG A 73 15.34 11.31 -14.21
N VAL A 74 14.47 10.33 -14.45
CA VAL A 74 14.43 9.58 -15.72
C VAL A 74 13.75 10.37 -16.84
N TYR A 75 12.89 11.34 -16.50
CA TYR A 75 12.27 12.25 -17.47
C TYR A 75 13.31 13.01 -18.31
N HIS A 76 14.45 13.35 -17.70
CA HIS A 76 15.54 14.06 -18.36
C HIS A 76 16.31 13.18 -19.37
N ILE A 77 16.25 11.86 -19.22
CA ILE A 77 16.99 10.91 -20.06
C ILE A 77 16.11 10.44 -21.22
N ARG A 78 14.95 9.83 -20.92
CA ARG A 78 14.02 9.32 -21.95
C ARG A 78 12.58 9.29 -21.40
N ARG A 79 11.70 10.10 -21.98
CA ARG A 79 10.26 10.22 -21.58
C ARG A 79 9.51 8.88 -21.51
N ARG A 80 9.84 7.89 -22.35
CA ARG A 80 9.20 6.56 -22.37
C ARG A 80 9.49 5.73 -21.12
N PHE A 81 10.66 5.90 -20.50
CA PHE A 81 11.02 5.17 -19.28
C PHE A 81 10.33 5.75 -18.04
N ALA A 82 10.11 7.07 -18.00
CA ALA A 82 9.36 7.72 -16.93
C ALA A 82 7.92 7.19 -16.82
N THR A 83 7.27 6.91 -17.97
CA THR A 83 5.92 6.34 -17.99
C THR A 83 5.86 4.90 -17.47
N THR A 84 6.84 4.05 -17.80
CA THR A 84 6.88 2.67 -17.28
C THR A 84 7.12 2.63 -15.78
N ILE A 85 8.00 3.51 -15.28
CA ILE A 85 8.24 3.65 -13.83
C ILE A 85 6.94 4.05 -13.12
N LEU A 86 6.27 5.10 -13.58
CA LEU A 86 5.00 5.52 -12.99
C LEU A 86 3.92 4.41 -13.05
N ALA A 87 3.85 3.63 -14.14
CA ALA A 87 2.91 2.53 -14.28
C ALA A 87 3.20 1.37 -13.30
N LEU A 88 4.47 1.03 -13.09
CA LEU A 88 4.91 0.07 -12.07
C LEU A 88 4.56 0.55 -10.66
N GLY A 89 4.73 1.86 -10.39
CA GLY A 89 4.29 2.47 -9.13
C GLY A 89 2.79 2.30 -8.89
N THR A 90 1.97 2.53 -9.92
CA THR A 90 0.51 2.31 -9.85
C THR A 90 0.18 0.86 -9.52
N LEU A 91 0.85 -0.09 -10.18
CA LEU A 91 0.65 -1.51 -9.94
C LEU A 91 0.97 -1.88 -8.48
N LEU A 92 2.09 -1.40 -7.93
CA LEU A 92 2.46 -1.66 -6.53
C LEU A 92 1.43 -1.09 -5.55
N ILE A 93 0.96 0.15 -5.77
CA ILE A 93 -0.04 0.78 -4.90
C ILE A 93 -1.35 -0.02 -4.92
N VAL A 94 -1.79 -0.47 -6.10
CA VAL A 94 -2.98 -1.32 -6.24
C VAL A 94 -2.82 -2.64 -5.50
N LEU A 95 -1.71 -3.36 -5.69
CA LEU A 95 -1.47 -4.62 -4.99
C LEU A 95 -1.45 -4.42 -3.47
N SER A 96 -0.79 -3.37 -3.00
CA SER A 96 -0.73 -3.04 -1.58
C SER A 96 -2.12 -2.78 -1.00
N ALA A 97 -3.02 -2.14 -1.76
CA ALA A 97 -4.40 -1.91 -1.35
C ALA A 97 -5.20 -3.22 -1.29
N VAL A 98 -5.04 -4.10 -2.28
CA VAL A 98 -5.68 -5.43 -2.31
C VAL A 98 -5.23 -6.29 -1.13
N VAL A 99 -3.92 -6.36 -0.86
CA VAL A 99 -3.37 -7.12 0.28
C VAL A 99 -3.86 -6.56 1.61
N SER A 100 -3.85 -5.24 1.78
CA SER A 100 -4.39 -4.60 2.99
C SER A 100 -5.87 -4.92 3.18
N ASN A 101 -6.65 -4.91 2.09
CA ASN A 101 -8.07 -5.25 2.13
C ASN A 101 -8.32 -6.72 2.48
N ALA A 102 -7.50 -7.64 1.95
CA ALA A 102 -7.58 -9.07 2.24
C ALA A 102 -7.25 -9.39 3.70
N LEU A 103 -6.23 -8.72 4.27
CA LEU A 103 -5.87 -8.85 5.68
C LEU A 103 -6.96 -8.28 6.62
N LEU A 104 -7.64 -7.20 6.22
CA LEU A 104 -8.71 -6.58 7.00
C LEU A 104 -10.06 -7.31 6.89
N SER A 105 -10.23 -8.24 5.94
CA SER A 105 -11.47 -9.01 5.76
C SER A 105 -11.49 -10.35 6.47
N VAL A 106 -10.42 -10.71 7.17
CA VAL A 106 -10.33 -11.87 8.07
C VAL A 106 -10.70 -11.41 9.47
#